data_AF-O44362-F1
#
_entry.id   AF-O44362-F1
#
_cell.length_a   1.000
_cell.length_b   1.000
_cell.length_c   1.000
_cell.angle_alpha   90.00
_cell.angle_beta   90.00
_cell.angle_gamma   90.00
#
_symmetry.space_group_name_H-M   'P 1'
#
loop_
_entity.id
_entity.type
_entity.pdbx_description
1 polymer ?
#
loop_
_entity_poly.entity_id
_entity_poly.type
_entity_poly.pdbx_seq_one_letter_code
_entity_poly.pdbx_strand_id
1 'polypeptide(L)' 'QRFAMLEVKSVVTNVLRHYAIDFVGNSTTEPILIAELILRTKDPLMFRLTPRVD' A
#
# COMPACT_ATOMS: atom_id res chain seq x y z
N GLN A 1 -1.69 19.28 -6.70
CA GLN A 1 -1.36 18.73 -5.35
C GLN A 1 -2.57 18.49 -4.44
N ARG A 2 -3.51 19.45 -4.28
CA ARG A 2 -4.66 19.29 -3.36
C ARG A 2 -5.49 18.02 -3.59
N PHE A 3 -5.68 17.62 -4.84
CA PHE A 3 -6.46 16.43 -5.20
C PHE A 3 -5.77 15.10 -4.86
N ALA A 4 -4.47 14.97 -5.14
CA ALA A 4 -3.72 13.73 -4.86
C ALA A 4 -3.76 13.35 -3.37
N MET A 5 -3.65 14.35 -2.48
CA MET A 5 -3.73 14.10 -1.03
C MET A 5 -5.13 13.64 -0.59
N LEU A 6 -6.19 14.19 -1.19
CA LEU A 6 -7.56 13.79 -0.87
C LEU A 6 -7.85 12.38 -1.39
N GLU A 7 -7.35 12.05 -2.57
CA GLU A 7 -7.50 10.74 -3.17
C GLU A 7 -6.81 9.65 -2.32
N VAL A 8 -5.54 9.85 -1.95
CA VAL A 8 -4.82 8.91 -1.07
C VAL A 8 -5.54 8.72 0.25
N LYS A 9 -6.01 9.81 0.89
CA LYS A 9 -6.76 9.72 2.15
C LYS A 9 -8.08 8.96 1.99
N SER A 10 -8.83 9.23 0.91
CA SER A 10 -10.11 8.57 0.63
C SER A 10 -9.92 7.05 0.48
N VAL A 11 -8.92 6.65 -0.32
CA VAL A 11 -8.59 5.23 -0.54
C VAL A 11 -8.15 4.57 0.75
N VAL A 12 -7.16 5.13 1.46
CA VAL A 12 -6.63 4.53 2.71
C VAL A 12 -7.74 4.38 3.74
N THR A 13 -8.59 5.39 3.91
CA THR A 13 -9.66 5.34 4.90
C THR A 13 -10.72 4.29 4.54
N ASN A 14 -11.08 4.15 3.27
CA ASN A 14 -12.05 3.12 2.86
C ASN A 14 -11.49 1.71 3.00
N VAL A 15 -10.20 1.50 2.72
CA VAL A 15 -9.58 0.18 2.92
C VAL A 15 -9.54 -0.18 4.40
N LEU A 16 -9.03 0.70 5.28
CA LEU A 16 -8.86 0.40 6.71
C LEU A 16 -10.18 0.21 7.47
N ARG A 17 -11.30 0.78 6.96
CA ARG A 17 -12.63 0.56 7.54
C ARG A 17 -13.20 -0.82 7.27
N HIS A 18 -12.93 -1.39 6.09
CA HIS A 18 -13.60 -2.61 5.63
C HIS A 18 -12.68 -3.83 5.56
N TYR A 19 -11.35 -3.64 5.66
CA TYR A 19 -10.38 -4.72 5.50
C TYR A 19 -9.30 -4.68 6.58
N ALA A 20 -8.94 -5.86 7.07
CA ALA A 20 -7.65 -6.10 7.70
C ALA A 20 -6.59 -6.32 6.60
N ILE A 21 -5.40 -5.74 6.79
CA ILE A 21 -4.31 -5.75 5.80
C ILE A 21 -3.10 -6.45 6.42
N ASP A 22 -2.65 -7.53 5.82
CA ASP A 22 -1.42 -8.21 6.19
C ASP A 22 -0.38 -8.09 5.07
N PHE A 23 0.86 -7.76 5.41
CA PHE A 23 1.97 -7.83 4.46
C PHE A 23 2.38 -9.29 4.27
N VAL A 24 2.36 -9.78 3.03
CA VAL A 24 2.71 -11.17 2.68
C VAL A 24 3.96 -11.25 1.79
N GLY A 25 4.62 -10.11 1.55
CA GLY A 25 5.93 -10.08 0.90
C GLY A 25 7.05 -10.53 1.83
N ASN A 26 8.27 -10.61 1.28
CA ASN A 26 9.45 -10.89 2.09
C ASN A 26 9.73 -9.72 3.04
N SER A 27 9.56 -9.94 4.34
CA SER A 27 9.81 -8.95 5.39
C SER A 27 11.24 -8.97 5.95
N THR A 28 12.08 -9.92 5.54
CA THR A 28 13.46 -10.03 6.02
C THR A 28 14.43 -9.08 5.30
N THR A 29 13.99 -8.49 4.20
CA THR A 29 14.80 -7.61 3.35
C THR A 29 14.03 -6.33 3.04
N GLU A 30 14.71 -5.21 3.09
CA GLU A 30 14.12 -3.92 2.71
C GLU A 30 13.77 -3.88 1.22
N PRO A 31 12.70 -3.17 0.82
CA PRO A 31 12.37 -2.98 -0.58
C PRO A 31 13.48 -2.25 -1.35
N ILE A 32 13.91 -2.80 -2.47
CA ILE A 32 14.86 -2.13 -3.36
C ILE A 32 14.10 -1.04 -4.12
N LEU A 33 14.59 0.20 -4.07
CA LEU A 33 14.04 1.33 -4.81
C LEU A 33 14.80 1.57 -6.11
N ILE A 34 14.08 1.97 -7.16
CA ILE A 34 14.63 2.40 -8.44
C ILE A 34 14.13 3.79 -8.79
N ALA A 35 15.02 4.60 -9.37
CA ALA A 35 14.76 6.00 -9.73
C ALA A 35 14.91 6.16 -11.24
N GLU A 36 13.91 5.68 -11.98
CA GLU A 36 13.82 5.86 -13.44
C GLU A 36 13.24 7.26 -13.72
N LEU A 37 11.93 7.34 -14.02
CA LEU A 37 11.21 8.62 -14.14
C LEU A 37 10.63 9.09 -12.80
N ILE A 38 10.23 8.13 -11.96
CA ILE A 38 9.70 8.34 -10.60
C ILE A 38 10.36 7.34 -9.66
N LEU A 39 10.42 7.68 -8.37
CA LEU A 39 10.86 6.74 -7.34
C LEU A 39 9.80 5.67 -7.11
N ARG A 40 10.15 4.40 -7.28
CA ARG A 40 9.26 3.25 -7.04
C ARG A 40 10.03 2.03 -6.54
N THR A 41 9.33 1.05 -5.97
CA THR A 41 9.92 -0.25 -5.67
C THR A 41 10.26 -1.00 -6.96
N LYS A 42 11.38 -1.73 -6.95
CA LYS A 42 11.79 -2.62 -8.04
C LYS A 42 10.77 -3.76 -8.21
N ASP A 43 10.44 -4.40 -7.09
CA ASP A 43 9.50 -5.50 -7.00
C ASP A 43 8.18 -5.02 -6.36
N PRO A 44 7.03 -5.62 -6.70
CA PRO A 44 5.74 -5.24 -6.12
C PRO A 44 5.67 -5.60 -4.62
N LEU A 45 4.98 -4.77 -3.85
CA LEU A 45 4.62 -5.08 -2.47
C LEU A 45 3.32 -5.90 -2.46
N MET A 46 3.35 -7.06 -1.83
CA MET A 46 2.21 -7.98 -1.79
C MET A 46 1.50 -7.89 -0.43
N PHE A 47 0.19 -7.65 -0.47
CA PHE A 47 -0.67 -7.57 0.70
C PHE A 47 -1.86 -8.53 0.57
N ARG A 48 -2.27 -9.12 1.68
CA ARG A 48 -3.54 -9.83 1.80
C ARG A 48 -4.57 -8.90 2.41
N LEU A 49 -5.74 -8.82 1.78
CA LEU A 49 -6.90 -8.12 2.30
C LEU A 49 -7.93 -9.14 2.78
N THR A 50 -8.34 -9.03 4.04
CA THR A 50 -9.38 -9.86 4.62
C THR A 50 -10.53 -8.96 5.05
N PRO A 51 -11.80 -9.23 4.68
CA PRO A 51 -12.94 -8.46 5.16
C PRO A 51 -12.92 -8.36 6.68
N ARG A 52 -13.14 -7.15 7.20
CA ARG A 52 -13.28 -6.92 8.63
C ARG A 52 -14.66 -7.43 9.05
N VAL A 53 -14.68 -8.48 9.86
CA VAL A 53 -15.89 -8.93 10.57
C VAL A 53 -15.84 -8.21 11.91
N ASP A 54 -16.71 -7.23 12.11
CA ASP A 54 -16.88 -6.57 13.41
C ASP A 54 -17.67 -7.46 14.39
#